data_AF-A0A6S8PMI2-F1
#
_entry.id   AF-A0A6S8PMI2-F1
#
_cell.length_a   1.000
_cell.length_b   1.000
_cell.length_c   1.000
_cell.angle_alpha   90.00
_cell.angle_beta   90.00
_cell.angle_gamma   90.00
#
_symmetry.space_group_name_H-M   'P 1'
#
loop_
_entity.id
_entity.type
_entity.pdbx_description
1 polymer ?
#
loop_
_entity_poly.entity_id
_entity_poly.type
_entity_poly.pdbx_seq_one_letter_code
_entity_poly.pdbx_strand_id
1 'polypeptide(L)'
;MDWVKALSPKLGSISSVSEKKLGSLWAGYGFVSRLIVKPQQQSYIAKQVRPPPNGKGVGHERKVHSYEVECSWYSGPAQYAASAGVNIPLPVLVEKDGSGFTIVLKDLEPDFPNKSMKGAMGVKELKPALEWLARFHSAFWSSPASQQRPSTESLWPQAWKKYALFGR
;
A
#
# COMPACT_ATOMS: atom_id res chain seq x y z
N MET A 1 -11.59 10.50 -11.08
CA MET A 1 -11.79 9.03 -11.18
C MET A 1 -13.20 8.74 -10.71
N ASP A 2 -13.92 7.86 -11.39
CA ASP A 2 -15.24 7.42 -10.93
C ASP A 2 -15.06 6.28 -9.92
N TRP A 3 -15.11 6.62 -8.63
CA TRP A 3 -14.89 5.64 -7.56
C TRP A 3 -16.03 4.63 -7.43
N VAL A 4 -17.26 4.99 -7.78
CA VAL A 4 -18.39 4.04 -7.77
C VAL A 4 -18.11 2.96 -8.79
N LYS A 5 -17.78 3.34 -10.03
CA LYS A 5 -17.45 2.38 -11.09
C LYS A 5 -16.22 1.55 -10.75
N ALA A 6 -15.16 2.16 -10.22
CA ALA A 6 -13.91 1.47 -9.92
C ALA A 6 -14.04 0.44 -8.78
N LEU A 7 -14.83 0.74 -7.75
CA LEU A 7 -14.91 -0.09 -6.54
C LEU A 7 -16.08 -1.08 -6.53
N SER A 8 -17.15 -0.84 -7.30
CA SER A 8 -18.32 -1.75 -7.31
C SER A 8 -17.98 -3.21 -7.64
N PRO A 9 -17.04 -3.53 -8.57
CA PRO A 9 -16.64 -4.92 -8.82
C PRO A 9 -15.99 -5.63 -7.63
N LYS A 10 -15.48 -4.88 -6.64
CA LYS A 10 -14.75 -5.40 -5.48
C LYS A 10 -15.57 -5.35 -4.19
N LEU A 11 -16.41 -4.33 -4.04
CA LEU A 11 -17.18 -4.07 -2.82
C LEU A 11 -18.69 -4.33 -2.97
N GLY A 12 -19.16 -4.65 -4.17
CA GLY A 12 -20.58 -4.86 -4.46
C GLY A 12 -21.34 -3.55 -4.67
N SER A 13 -22.60 -3.49 -4.24
CA SER A 13 -23.45 -2.30 -4.44
C SER A 13 -22.95 -1.09 -3.65
N ILE A 14 -22.55 -0.05 -4.39
CA ILE A 14 -22.14 1.25 -3.88
C ILE A 14 -23.16 2.30 -4.34
N SER A 15 -23.76 3.02 -3.39
CA SER A 15 -24.68 4.11 -3.72
C SER A 15 -23.94 5.42 -4.03
N SER A 16 -22.84 5.68 -3.33
CA SER A 16 -22.00 6.85 -3.53
C SER A 16 -20.66 6.69 -2.81
N VAL A 17 -19.67 7.46 -3.28
CA VAL A 17 -18.36 7.58 -2.64
C VAL A 17 -18.07 9.06 -2.41
N SER A 18 -17.75 9.44 -1.18
CA SER A 18 -17.18 10.76 -0.90
C SER A 18 -15.67 10.67 -0.75
N GLU A 19 -14.95 11.67 -1.28
CA GLU A 19 -13.50 11.71 -1.26
C GLU A 19 -13.02 12.93 -0.48
N LYS A 20 -12.08 12.72 0.45
CA LYS A 20 -11.37 13.78 1.18
C LYS A 20 -9.86 13.61 0.99
N LYS A 21 -9.21 14.58 0.36
CA LYS A 21 -7.74 14.60 0.23
C LYS A 21 -7.10 14.73 1.62
N LEU A 22 -6.12 13.87 1.90
CA LEU A 22 -5.34 13.85 3.13
C LEU A 22 -3.97 14.51 2.95
N GLY A 23 -3.36 14.37 1.77
CA GLY A 23 -2.08 14.98 1.48
C GLY A 23 -1.58 14.70 0.06
N SER A 24 -0.55 15.46 -0.35
CA SER A 24 0.09 15.31 -1.65
C SER A 24 1.24 14.31 -1.59
N LEU A 25 1.45 13.57 -2.68
CA LEU A 25 2.65 12.78 -2.90
C LEU A 25 3.82 13.68 -3.31
N TRP A 26 5.04 13.22 -3.04
CA TRP A 26 6.26 13.97 -3.32
C TRP A 26 6.39 14.36 -4.79
N ALA A 27 6.95 15.55 -5.03
CA ALA A 27 7.23 16.07 -6.38
C ALA A 27 6.00 16.10 -7.31
N GLY A 28 4.80 16.28 -6.75
CA GLY A 28 3.57 16.41 -7.53
C GLY A 28 3.06 15.09 -8.11
N TYR A 29 3.48 13.93 -7.59
CA TYR A 29 3.11 12.61 -8.12
C TYR A 29 1.65 12.23 -7.85
N GLY A 30 0.80 13.14 -7.40
CA GLY A 30 -0.59 12.85 -7.05
C GLY A 30 -0.83 13.01 -5.56
N PHE A 31 -1.73 12.21 -4.99
CA PHE A 31 -2.26 12.45 -3.66
C PHE A 31 -2.75 11.18 -2.97
N VAL A 32 -2.89 11.29 -1.65
CA VAL A 32 -3.55 10.33 -0.79
C VAL A 32 -4.90 10.93 -0.36
N SER A 33 -5.96 10.16 -0.50
CA SER A 33 -7.33 10.54 -0.12
C SER A 33 -7.96 9.48 0.76
N ARG A 34 -8.87 9.90 1.63
CA ARG A 34 -9.83 9.02 2.27
C ARG A 34 -11.10 8.95 1.43
N LEU A 35 -11.59 7.74 1.21
CA LEU A 35 -12.87 7.48 0.58
C LEU A 35 -13.85 7.00 1.64
N ILE A 36 -15.08 7.52 1.65
CA ILE A 36 -16.18 6.96 2.43
C ILE A 36 -17.18 6.35 1.44
N VAL A 37 -17.40 5.05 1.55
CA VAL A 37 -18.24 4.27 0.65
C VAL A 37 -19.59 3.97 1.32
N LYS A 38 -20.67 4.36 0.65
CA LYS A 38 -22.05 4.12 1.09
C LYS A 38 -22.69 2.97 0.30
N PRO A 39 -23.66 2.23 0.89
CA PRO A 39 -24.36 2.51 2.16
C PRO A 39 -23.65 2.06 3.43
N GLN A 40 -22.59 1.26 3.35
CA GLN A 40 -21.94 0.63 4.52
C GLN A 40 -21.18 1.62 5.43
N GLN A 41 -20.99 2.87 5.00
CA GLN A 41 -20.22 3.90 5.72
C GLN A 41 -18.79 3.44 6.06
N GLN A 42 -18.20 2.62 5.18
CA GLN A 42 -16.85 2.11 5.35
C GLN A 42 -15.84 3.07 4.75
N SER A 43 -14.71 3.27 5.45
CA SER A 43 -13.63 4.11 4.97
C SER A 43 -12.48 3.31 4.35
N TYR A 44 -11.89 3.90 3.31
CA TYR A 44 -10.75 3.38 2.57
C TYR A 44 -9.72 4.48 2.34
N ILE A 45 -8.46 4.11 2.15
CA ILE A 45 -7.39 5.02 1.76
C ILE A 45 -7.03 4.76 0.31
N ALA A 46 -7.15 5.78 -0.54
CA ALA A 46 -6.78 5.75 -1.93
C ALA A 46 -5.48 6.55 -2.15
N LYS A 47 -4.52 5.90 -2.79
CA LYS A 47 -3.27 6.50 -3.26
C LYS A 47 -3.32 6.57 -4.77
N GLN A 48 -3.48 7.78 -5.31
CA GLN A 48 -3.48 8.03 -6.74
C GLN A 48 -2.13 8.62 -7.13
N VAL A 49 -1.33 7.80 -7.79
CA VAL A 49 0.00 8.16 -8.28
C VAL A 49 -0.09 8.48 -9.76
N ARG A 50 0.24 9.71 -10.15
CA ARG A 50 0.31 10.18 -11.53
C ARG A 50 1.70 10.76 -11.76
N PRO A 51 2.67 9.93 -12.19
CA PRO A 51 4.01 10.41 -12.52
C PRO A 51 3.93 11.51 -13.59
N PRO A 52 4.78 12.55 -13.53
CA PRO A 52 4.84 13.55 -14.59
C PRO A 52 5.20 12.87 -15.93
N PRO A 53 4.51 13.19 -17.03
CA PRO A 53 4.69 12.51 -18.32
C PRO A 53 6.12 12.61 -18.87
N ASN A 54 6.80 13.72 -18.55
CA ASN A 54 8.19 13.97 -18.96
C ASN A 54 9.18 13.82 -17.80
N GLY A 55 8.83 13.06 -16.76
CA GLY A 55 9.74 12.79 -15.65
C GLY A 55 11.00 12.07 -16.13
N LYS A 56 12.17 12.57 -15.72
CA LYS A 56 13.48 12.00 -16.11
C LYS A 56 14.44 11.96 -14.91
N GLY A 57 15.44 11.11 -15.04
CA GLY A 57 16.54 10.98 -14.08
C GLY A 57 16.23 10.07 -12.90
N VAL A 58 17.28 9.80 -12.12
CA VAL A 58 17.28 8.80 -11.03
C VAL A 58 16.16 9.03 -10.02
N GLY A 59 15.87 10.29 -9.69
CA GLY A 59 14.81 10.64 -8.76
C GLY A 59 13.39 10.35 -9.26
N HIS A 60 13.16 10.35 -10.57
CA HIS A 60 11.89 9.93 -11.18
C HIS A 60 11.80 8.41 -11.21
N GLU A 61 12.82 7.76 -11.77
CA GLU A 61 12.90 6.30 -11.92
C GLU A 61 12.75 5.59 -10.58
N ARG A 62 13.42 6.09 -9.53
CA ARG A 62 13.31 5.53 -8.17
C ARG A 62 11.88 5.62 -7.62
N LYS A 63 11.17 6.73 -7.89
CA LYS A 63 9.78 6.88 -7.44
C LYS A 63 8.87 5.92 -8.20
N VAL A 64 8.97 5.87 -9.53
CA VAL A 64 8.19 4.94 -10.36
C VAL A 64 8.41 3.51 -9.90
N HIS A 65 9.67 3.08 -9.74
CA HIS A 65 10.00 1.74 -9.25
C HIS A 65 9.43 1.49 -7.84
N SER A 66 9.50 2.47 -6.93
CA SER A 66 8.90 2.33 -5.59
C SER A 66 7.40 2.03 -5.65
N TYR A 67 6.67 2.64 -6.59
CA TYR A 67 5.24 2.38 -6.75
C TYR A 67 4.95 1.05 -7.45
N GLU A 68 5.82 0.59 -8.36
CA GLU A 68 5.74 -0.76 -8.93
C GLU A 68 5.92 -1.84 -7.86
N VAL A 69 6.88 -1.64 -6.97
CA VAL A 69 7.12 -2.52 -5.81
C VAL A 69 5.91 -2.53 -4.87
N GLU A 70 5.36 -1.36 -4.56
CA GLU A 70 4.17 -1.24 -3.71
C GLU A 70 2.95 -1.94 -4.33
N CYS A 71 2.73 -1.78 -5.63
CA CYS A 71 1.66 -2.50 -6.34
C CYS A 71 1.89 -4.02 -6.26
N SER A 72 3.11 -4.49 -6.57
CA SER A 72 3.45 -5.91 -6.50
C SER A 72 3.22 -6.51 -5.10
N TRP A 73 3.56 -5.76 -4.05
CA TRP A 73 3.31 -6.15 -2.66
C TRP A 73 1.83 -6.33 -2.36
N TYR A 74 0.99 -5.36 -2.74
CA TYR A 74 -0.45 -5.42 -2.50
C TYR A 74 -1.21 -6.36 -3.47
N SER A 75 -0.59 -6.79 -4.56
CA SER A 75 -1.16 -7.80 -5.45
C SER A 75 -1.02 -9.25 -4.96
N GLY A 76 -0.25 -9.54 -3.90
CA GLY A 76 -0.14 -10.91 -3.38
C GLY A 76 0.52 -11.08 -2.00
N PRO A 77 1.77 -10.62 -1.81
CA PRO A 77 2.48 -10.77 -0.53
C PRO A 77 1.73 -10.21 0.69
N ALA A 78 0.99 -9.11 0.52
CA ALA A 78 0.17 -8.53 1.57
C ALA A 78 -0.88 -9.51 2.11
N GLN A 79 -1.59 -10.22 1.24
CA GLN A 79 -2.62 -11.19 1.62
C GLN A 79 -2.01 -12.33 2.45
N TYR A 80 -0.82 -12.80 2.08
CA TYR A 80 -0.08 -13.79 2.86
C TYR A 80 0.31 -13.25 4.24
N ALA A 81 0.88 -12.04 4.33
CA ALA A 81 1.20 -11.42 5.62
C ALA A 81 -0.04 -11.31 6.53
N ALA A 82 -1.18 -10.88 5.97
CA ALA A 82 -2.43 -10.81 6.72
C ALA A 82 -2.89 -12.20 7.21
N SER A 83 -2.79 -13.24 6.38
CA SER A 83 -3.13 -14.61 6.78
C SER A 83 -2.22 -15.16 7.89
N ALA A 84 -0.99 -14.66 7.97
CA ALA A 84 -0.04 -14.96 9.04
C ALA A 84 -0.26 -14.10 10.31
N GLY A 85 -1.37 -13.34 10.39
CA GLY A 85 -1.73 -12.53 11.54
C GLY A 85 -0.99 -11.19 11.63
N VAL A 86 -0.39 -10.71 10.53
CA VAL A 86 0.24 -9.39 10.50
C VAL A 86 -0.80 -8.32 10.19
N ASN A 87 -0.92 -7.32 11.08
CA ASN A 87 -1.85 -6.20 10.89
C ASN A 87 -1.36 -5.28 9.77
N ILE A 88 -1.96 -5.38 8.59
CA ILE A 88 -1.65 -4.51 7.44
C ILE A 88 -2.96 -4.00 6.81
N PRO A 89 -2.93 -2.87 6.09
CA PRO A 89 -4.11 -2.42 5.36
C PRO A 89 -4.35 -3.37 4.18
N LEU A 90 -5.54 -3.99 4.15
CA LEU A 90 -5.87 -4.96 3.10
C LEU A 90 -6.21 -4.24 1.79
N PRO A 91 -5.69 -4.73 0.65
CA PRO A 91 -5.96 -4.12 -0.64
C PRO A 91 -7.36 -4.46 -1.15
N VAL A 92 -8.04 -3.43 -1.65
CA VAL A 92 -9.32 -3.53 -2.36
C VAL A 92 -9.10 -3.43 -3.86
N LEU A 93 -8.24 -2.50 -4.26
CA LEU A 93 -7.93 -2.23 -5.66
C LEU A 93 -6.43 -1.94 -5.78
N VAL A 94 -5.80 -2.57 -6.78
CA VAL A 94 -4.43 -2.26 -7.20
C VAL A 94 -4.46 -2.22 -8.72
N GLU A 95 -4.24 -1.05 -9.28
CA GLU A 95 -4.25 -0.82 -10.72
C GLU A 95 -2.99 -0.09 -11.14
N LYS A 96 -2.41 -0.55 -12.24
CA LYS A 96 -1.39 0.14 -13.00
C LYS A 96 -1.95 0.35 -14.40
N ASP A 97 -2.01 1.59 -14.84
CA ASP A 97 -2.44 1.97 -16.18
C ASP A 97 -1.41 2.91 -16.82
N GLY A 98 -1.66 3.32 -18.07
CA GLY A 98 -0.77 4.25 -18.78
C GLY A 98 -0.66 5.64 -18.13
N SER A 99 -1.56 5.99 -17.21
CA SER A 99 -1.58 7.26 -16.50
C SER A 99 -0.88 7.20 -15.13
N GLY A 100 -0.63 6.00 -14.59
CA GLY A 100 0.11 5.80 -13.35
C GLY A 100 -0.41 4.62 -12.52
N PHE A 101 -0.51 4.82 -11.21
CA PHE A 101 -0.85 3.78 -10.25
C PHE A 101 -2.04 4.22 -9.38
N THR A 102 -2.92 3.28 -9.06
CA THR A 102 -4.01 3.49 -8.11
C THR A 102 -4.02 2.34 -7.13
N ILE A 103 -3.84 2.65 -5.84
CA ILE A 103 -3.86 1.65 -4.77
C ILE A 103 -4.94 2.07 -3.77
N VAL A 104 -5.95 1.24 -3.56
CA VAL A 104 -7.01 1.46 -2.58
C VAL A 104 -6.93 0.37 -1.52
N LEU A 105 -6.80 0.80 -0.27
CA LEU A 105 -6.62 -0.09 0.89
C LEU A 105 -7.70 0.17 1.93
N LYS A 106 -8.02 -0.84 2.75
CA LYS A 106 -8.86 -0.66 3.94
C LYS A 106 -8.23 0.41 4.85
N ASP A 107 -9.05 1.34 5.33
CA ASP A 107 -8.60 2.34 6.31
C ASP A 107 -8.36 1.67 7.66
N LEU A 108 -7.20 1.93 8.24
CA LEU A 108 -6.83 1.41 9.56
C LEU A 108 -7.30 2.31 10.70
N GLU A 109 -7.71 3.57 10.44
CA GLU A 109 -8.14 4.49 11.51
C GLU A 109 -9.28 3.92 12.40
N PRO A 110 -10.30 3.21 11.87
CA PRO A 110 -11.35 2.63 12.73
C PRO A 110 -10.84 1.56 13.69
N ASP A 111 -9.88 0.74 13.26
CA ASP A 111 -9.33 -0.38 14.04
C ASP A 111 -8.16 0.09 14.94
N PHE A 112 -7.47 1.17 14.54
CA PHE A 112 -6.28 1.72 15.17
C PHE A 112 -6.32 3.26 15.25
N PRO A 113 -7.22 3.85 16.06
CA PRO A 113 -7.53 5.29 16.05
C PRO A 113 -6.45 6.19 16.67
N ASN A 114 -5.30 5.66 17.06
CA ASN A 114 -4.32 6.39 17.87
C ASN A 114 -3.66 7.53 17.07
N LYS A 115 -4.08 8.77 17.35
CA LYS A 115 -3.54 10.01 16.74
C LYS A 115 -2.27 10.53 17.43
N SER A 116 -1.74 9.82 18.42
CA SER A 116 -0.60 10.24 19.25
C SER A 116 0.75 10.22 18.50
N MET A 117 0.76 10.02 17.18
CA MET A 117 1.96 10.08 16.34
C MET A 117 2.53 11.50 16.13
N LYS A 118 1.98 12.51 16.80
CA LYS A 118 2.56 13.87 16.79
C LYS A 118 3.64 13.97 17.87
N GLY A 119 4.79 13.33 17.64
CA GLY A 119 5.94 13.40 18.54
C GLY A 119 6.80 12.13 18.55
N ALA A 120 7.75 12.06 19.49
CA ALA A 120 8.55 10.86 19.72
C ALA A 120 7.67 9.72 20.26
N MET A 121 7.92 8.50 19.78
CA MET A 121 7.24 7.29 20.21
C MET A 121 7.60 7.00 21.69
N GLY A 122 6.58 6.86 22.55
CA GLY A 122 6.79 6.43 23.93
C GLY A 122 6.99 4.92 24.02
N VAL A 123 7.36 4.43 25.20
CA VAL A 123 7.53 3.00 25.48
C VAL A 123 6.23 2.21 25.23
N LYS A 124 5.07 2.84 25.44
CA LYS A 124 3.74 2.23 25.26
C LYS A 124 3.46 1.90 23.79
N GLU A 125 3.90 2.75 22.86
CA GLU A 125 3.78 2.53 21.42
C GLU A 125 4.92 1.66 20.86
N LEU A 126 6.08 1.67 21.49
CA LEU A 126 7.24 0.88 21.06
C LEU A 126 6.97 -0.63 21.08
N LYS A 127 6.39 -1.14 22.18
CA LYS A 127 6.12 -2.58 22.31
C LYS A 127 5.25 -3.13 21.16
N PRO A 128 4.05 -2.58 20.84
CA PRO A 128 3.26 -3.07 19.72
C PRO A 128 3.94 -2.88 18.36
N ALA A 129 4.76 -1.84 18.18
CA ALA A 129 5.56 -1.67 16.96
C ALA A 129 6.61 -2.77 16.79
N LEU A 130 7.33 -3.13 17.87
CA LEU A 130 8.30 -4.24 17.85
C LEU A 130 7.62 -5.59 17.66
N GLU A 131 6.47 -5.83 18.29
CA GLU A 131 5.69 -7.04 18.05
C GLU A 131 5.21 -7.14 16.61
N TRP A 132 4.76 -6.02 16.01
CA TRP A 132 4.39 -5.98 14.60
C TRP A 132 5.58 -6.30 13.69
N LEU A 133 6.75 -5.70 13.94
CA LEU A 133 7.97 -5.98 13.20
C LEU A 133 8.37 -7.45 13.31
N ALA A 134 8.36 -8.02 14.52
CA ALA A 134 8.68 -9.43 14.75
C ALA A 134 7.72 -10.36 14.00
N ARG A 135 6.40 -10.10 14.07
CA ARG A 135 5.39 -10.86 13.32
C ARG A 135 5.62 -10.74 11.81
N PHE A 136 5.78 -9.53 11.30
CA PHE A 136 6.05 -9.29 9.87
C PHE A 136 7.29 -10.06 9.41
N HIS A 137 8.41 -9.91 10.12
CA HIS A 137 9.63 -10.64 9.78
C HIS A 137 9.44 -12.15 9.87
N SER A 138 8.80 -12.68 10.91
CA SER A 138 8.56 -14.11 11.06
C SER A 138 7.75 -14.71 9.91
N ALA A 139 6.75 -13.97 9.38
CA ALA A 139 5.94 -14.40 8.25
C ALA A 139 6.79 -14.65 7.00
N PHE A 140 7.87 -13.88 6.81
CA PHE A 140 8.75 -13.97 5.63
C PHE A 140 10.12 -14.61 5.92
N TRP A 141 10.46 -14.88 7.18
CA TRP A 141 11.73 -15.46 7.62
C TRP A 141 11.82 -16.93 7.25
N SER A 142 10.74 -17.68 7.48
CA SER A 142 10.68 -19.11 7.21
C SER A 142 10.45 -19.35 5.72
N SER A 143 11.47 -19.86 5.03
CA SER A 143 11.20 -20.66 3.83
C SER A 143 12.33 -21.63 3.54
N PRO A 144 12.05 -22.94 3.59
CA PRO A 144 12.57 -23.88 2.64
C PRO A 144 11.44 -24.28 1.67
N ALA A 145 11.45 -23.68 0.48
CA ALA A 145 10.93 -24.21 -0.80
C ALA A 145 9.48 -24.76 -0.91
N SER A 146 8.64 -24.79 0.14
CA SER A 146 7.43 -25.63 0.15
C SER A 146 6.11 -24.91 0.42
N GLN A 147 6.11 -23.62 0.73
CA GLN A 147 4.88 -22.83 0.83
C GLN A 147 4.83 -21.84 -0.31
N GLN A 148 3.75 -21.92 -1.09
CA GLN A 148 3.44 -21.17 -2.30
C GLN A 148 3.75 -19.67 -2.13
N ARG A 149 5.00 -19.28 -2.41
CA ARG A 149 5.34 -17.88 -2.63
C ARG A 149 4.64 -17.45 -3.93
N PRO A 150 4.11 -16.22 -4.01
CA PRO A 150 3.75 -15.62 -5.29
C PRO A 150 4.92 -15.80 -6.27
N SER A 151 4.63 -16.13 -7.54
CA SER A 151 5.64 -16.47 -8.54
C SER A 151 6.79 -15.44 -8.56
N THR A 152 7.97 -15.90 -8.96
CA THR A 152 9.23 -15.15 -9.05
C THR A 152 9.21 -13.93 -9.96
N GLU A 153 8.08 -13.62 -10.60
CA GLU A 153 7.82 -12.38 -11.35
C GLU A 153 7.44 -11.21 -10.43
N SER A 154 7.17 -11.47 -9.15
CA SER A 154 6.95 -10.42 -8.16
C SER A 154 8.23 -9.61 -7.95
N LEU A 155 8.11 -8.28 -8.06
CA LEU A 155 9.19 -7.35 -7.69
C LEU A 155 9.53 -7.47 -6.19
N TRP A 156 8.71 -8.13 -5.37
CA TRP A 156 8.99 -8.41 -3.97
C TRP A 156 9.44 -9.88 -3.76
N PRO A 157 10.42 -10.18 -2.90
CA PRO A 157 11.22 -9.27 -2.08
C PRO A 157 12.46 -8.73 -2.81
N GLN A 158 12.62 -9.03 -4.10
CA GLN A 158 13.87 -8.77 -4.85
C GLN A 158 14.03 -7.31 -5.32
N ALA A 159 13.07 -6.44 -4.99
CA ALA A 159 12.94 -5.05 -5.43
C ALA A 159 14.22 -4.22 -5.28
N TRP A 160 14.99 -4.50 -4.22
CA TRP A 160 16.21 -3.79 -3.86
C TRP A 160 17.42 -4.22 -4.70
N LYS A 161 17.41 -5.41 -5.34
CA LYS A 161 18.52 -5.90 -6.16
C LYS A 161 18.81 -4.99 -7.36
N LYS A 162 17.78 -4.34 -7.92
CA LYS A 162 17.91 -3.37 -9.02
C LYS A 162 18.77 -2.15 -8.67
N TYR A 163 18.83 -1.77 -7.39
CA TYR A 163 19.61 -0.62 -6.91
C TYR A 163 20.83 -0.99 -6.07
N ALA A 164 20.97 -2.26 -5.68
CA ALA A 164 22.18 -2.77 -5.02
C ALA A 164 23.44 -2.71 -5.91
N LEU A 165 23.26 -2.59 -7.23
CA LEU A 165 24.36 -2.47 -8.20
C LEU A 165 24.87 -1.03 -8.40
N PHE A 166 24.23 -0.02 -7.79
CA PHE A 166 24.70 1.38 -7.84
C PHE A 166 25.46 1.81 -6.58
N GLY A 167 25.86 0.85 -5.74
CA GLY A 167 26.70 1.05 -4.57
C GLY A 167 28.06 0.39 -4.72
N ARG A 168 28.83 0.79 -5.74
CA ARG A 168 30.31 0.75 -5.75
C ARG A 168 30.83 1.89 -6.62
#